data_AF-A0A845UZG7-F1
#
_entry.id   AF-A0A845UZG7-F1
#
_cell.length_a   1.000
_cell.length_b   1.000
_cell.length_c   1.000
_cell.angle_alpha   90.00
_cell.angle_beta   90.00
_cell.angle_gamma   90.00
#
_symmetry.space_group_name_H-M   'P 1'
#
loop_
_entity.id
_entity.type
_entity.pdbx_description
1 polymer ?
#
loop_
_entity_poly.entity_id
_entity_poly.type
_entity_poly.pdbx_seq_one_letter_code
_entity_poly.pdbx_strand_id
1 'polypeptide(L)'
;MSVKASVSLSEAQEAYARDLVAQGRYASLSAVVQEGLELLREQSQATDALRELLAERQAGTFVSLDEGERRTRDMIERKKAERGL
;
A
#
# COMPACT_ATOMS: atom_id res chain seq x y z
N MET A 1 -9.34 13.72 -12.45
CA MET A 1 -9.94 13.24 -13.71
C MET A 1 -10.64 11.92 -13.41
N SER A 2 -11.91 11.75 -13.77
CA SER A 2 -12.66 10.49 -13.54
C SER A 2 -12.95 9.78 -14.87
N VAL A 3 -12.76 8.46 -14.92
CA VAL A 3 -13.12 7.63 -16.07
C VAL A 3 -14.53 7.07 -15.85
N LYS A 4 -15.38 7.10 -16.89
CA LYS A 4 -16.70 6.44 -16.84
C LYS A 4 -16.52 4.95 -17.14
N ALA A 5 -16.86 4.11 -16.17
CA ALA A 5 -16.88 2.67 -16.31
C ALA A 5 -18.29 2.13 -16.04
N SER A 6 -18.71 1.12 -16.80
CA SER A 6 -19.93 0.35 -16.50
C SER A 6 -19.53 -0.87 -15.70
N VAL A 7 -20.13 -1.06 -14.51
CA VAL A 7 -19.86 -2.18 -13.62
C VAL A 7 -21.17 -2.82 -13.18
N SER A 8 -21.16 -4.14 -13.02
CA SER A 8 -22.27 -4.88 -12.43
C SER A 8 -22.12 -4.93 -10.91
N LEU A 9 -23.18 -4.62 -10.19
CA LEU A 9 -23.27 -4.76 -8.74
C LEU A 9 -24.31 -5.84 -8.41
N SER A 10 -24.11 -6.56 -7.31
CA SER A 10 -25.17 -7.37 -6.75
C SER A 10 -26.31 -6.49 -6.23
N GLU A 11 -27.52 -7.03 -6.16
CA GLU A 11 -28.69 -6.32 -5.62
C GLU A 11 -28.44 -5.79 -4.20
N ALA A 12 -27.75 -6.58 -3.36
CA ALA A 12 -27.38 -6.17 -2.01
C ALA A 12 -26.40 -4.98 -1.98
N GLN A 13 -25.39 -4.98 -2.86
CA GLN A 13 -24.43 -3.87 -2.98
C GLN A 13 -25.12 -2.60 -3.48
N GLU A 14 -26.00 -2.72 -4.47
CA GLU A 14 -26.78 -1.59 -4.98
C GLU A 14 -27.68 -1.01 -3.89
N ALA A 15 -28.44 -1.85 -3.19
CA ALA A 15 -29.34 -1.43 -2.12
C ALA A 15 -28.59 -0.68 -1.01
N TYR A 16 -27.44 -1.22 -0.58
CA TYR A 16 -26.58 -0.58 0.40
C TYR A 16 -26.03 0.77 -0.09
N ALA A 17 -25.52 0.84 -1.31
CA ALA A 17 -25.01 2.08 -1.88
C ALA A 17 -26.10 3.15 -2.01
N ARG A 18 -27.32 2.77 -2.39
CA ARG A 18 -28.47 3.68 -2.47
C ARG A 18 -28.88 4.20 -1.10
N ASP A 19 -28.90 3.35 -0.08
CA ASP A 19 -29.22 3.73 1.30
C ASP A 19 -28.22 4.77 1.84
N LEU A 20 -26.92 4.56 1.61
CA LEU A 20 -25.87 5.52 1.96
C LEU A 20 -26.05 6.90 1.30
N VAL A 21 -26.49 6.93 0.04
CA VAL A 21 -26.80 8.17 -0.68
C VAL A 21 -28.08 8.82 -0.14
N ALA A 22 -29.13 8.04 0.12
CA ALA A 22 -30.39 8.53 0.66
C ALA A 22 -30.21 9.17 2.05
N GLN A 23 -29.29 8.63 2.86
CA GLN A 23 -28.89 9.20 4.15
C GLN A 23 -28.01 10.47 4.02
N GLY A 24 -27.65 10.88 2.81
CA GLY A 24 -26.78 12.04 2.56
C GLY A 24 -25.31 11.80 2.92
N ARG A 25 -24.89 10.56 3.19
CA ARG A 25 -23.49 10.23 3.52
C ARG A 25 -22.58 10.35 2.30
N TYR A 26 -23.13 10.12 1.11
CA TYR A 26 -22.42 10.28 -0.17
C TYR A 26 -23.30 11.03 -1.17
N ALA A 27 -22.66 11.82 -2.04
CA ALA A 27 -23.36 12.62 -3.05
C ALA A 27 -23.91 11.79 -4.24
N SER A 28 -23.41 10.57 -4.45
CA SER A 28 -23.83 9.69 -5.56
C SER A 28 -23.37 8.25 -5.35
N LEU A 29 -23.93 7.30 -6.11
CA LEU A 29 -23.42 5.92 -6.13
C LEU A 29 -21.95 5.85 -6.57
N SER A 30 -21.55 6.66 -7.55
CA SER A 30 -20.15 6.68 -8.01
C SER A 30 -19.19 7.08 -6.89
N ALA A 31 -19.59 8.01 -6.02
CA ALA A 31 -18.77 8.39 -4.86
C ALA A 31 -18.60 7.24 -3.86
N VAL A 32 -19.67 6.45 -3.63
CA VAL A 32 -19.60 5.25 -2.77
C VAL A 32 -18.62 4.23 -3.32
N VAL A 33 -18.71 3.93 -4.63
CA VAL A 33 -17.82 2.95 -5.29
C VAL A 33 -16.37 3.45 -5.29
N GLN A 34 -16.14 4.73 -5.56
CA GLN A 34 -14.80 5.32 -5.55
C GLN A 34 -14.14 5.21 -4.17
N GLU A 35 -14.87 5.59 -3.11
CA GLU A 35 -14.37 5.46 -1.74
C GLU A 35 -14.12 4.00 -1.36
N GLY A 36 -15.03 3.09 -1.73
CA GLY A 36 -14.87 1.66 -1.47
C GLY A 36 -13.62 1.07 -2.15
N LEU A 37 -13.29 1.51 -3.36
CA LEU A 37 -12.07 1.12 -4.05
C LEU A 37 -10.82 1.71 -3.38
N GLU A 38 -10.89 2.94 -2.90
CA GLU A 38 -9.78 3.58 -2.19
C GLU A 38 -9.48 2.87 -0.87
N LEU A 39 -10.50 2.51 -0.10
CA LEU A 39 -10.36 1.72 1.12
C LEU A 39 -9.73 0.35 0.86
N LEU A 40 -10.12 -0.31 -0.24
CA LEU A 40 -9.51 -1.58 -0.64
C LEU A 40 -8.03 -1.40 -1.00
N ARG A 41 -7.69 -0.33 -1.72
CA ARG A 41 -6.32 0.02 -2.08
C ARG A 41 -5.47 0.27 -0.83
N GLU A 42 -5.98 1.06 0.12
CA GLU A 42 -5.28 1.34 1.38
C GLU A 42 -5.05 0.07 2.20
N GLN A 43 -6.04 -0.82 2.25
CA GLN A 43 -5.94 -2.09 2.96
C GLN A 43 -4.88 -3.02 2.35
N SER A 44 -4.71 -3.03 1.03
CA SER A 44 -3.73 -3.90 0.37
C SER A 44 -2.32 -3.27 0.29
N GLN A 45 -2.22 -1.94 0.30
CA GLN A 45 -0.99 -1.21 -0.02
C GLN A 45 0.25 -1.69 0.76
N ALA A 46 0.15 -1.83 2.09
CA ALA A 46 1.29 -2.24 2.91
C ALA A 46 1.71 -3.70 2.63
N THR A 47 0.73 -4.58 2.40
CA THR A 47 0.98 -5.99 2.09
C THR A 47 1.61 -6.16 0.72
N ASP A 48 1.13 -5.40 -0.28
CA ASP A 48 1.65 -5.43 -1.64
C ASP A 48 3.08 -4.88 -1.69
N ALA A 49 3.33 -3.75 -1.03
CA ALA A 49 4.67 -3.17 -0.91
C ALA A 49 5.66 -4.11 -0.19
N LEU A 50 5.21 -4.79 0.87
CA LEU A 50 6.03 -5.78 1.55
C LEU A 50 6.35 -6.98 0.64
N ARG A 51 5.36 -7.46 -0.12
CA ARG A 51 5.55 -8.57 -1.07
C ARG A 51 6.59 -8.21 -2.13
N GLU A 52 6.49 -7.01 -2.69
CA GLU A 52 7.45 -6.49 -3.66
C GLU A 52 8.87 -6.39 -3.07
N LEU A 53 9.00 -5.76 -1.89
CA LEU A 53 10.28 -5.65 -1.18
C LEU A 53 10.91 -7.04 -0.93
N LEU A 54 10.12 -8.01 -0.49
CA LEU A 54 10.62 -9.37 -0.23
C LEU A 54 11.05 -10.07 -1.52
N ALA A 55 10.31 -9.90 -2.62
CA ALA A 55 10.68 -10.46 -3.92
C ALA A 55 12.02 -9.87 -4.42
N GLU A 56 12.20 -8.56 -4.32
CA GLU A 56 13.46 -7.89 -4.66
C GLU A 56 14.62 -8.40 -3.79
N ARG A 57 14.39 -8.54 -2.48
CA ARG A 57 15.42 -9.05 -1.55
C ARG A 57 15.79 -10.49 -1.83
N GLN A 58 14.82 -11.33 -2.19
CA GLN A 58 15.05 -12.73 -2.56
C GLN A 58 15.82 -12.88 -3.88
N ALA A 59 15.63 -11.95 -4.82
CA ALA A 59 16.37 -11.94 -6.08
C ALA A 59 17.83 -11.47 -5.93
N GLY A 60 18.16 -10.81 -4.81
CA GLY A 60 19.50 -10.31 -4.51
C GLY A 60 20.44 -11.36 -3.91
N THR A 61 21.73 -11.01 -3.84
CA THR A 61 22.72 -11.85 -3.16
C THR A 61 22.55 -11.77 -1.64
N PHE A 62 22.46 -12.94 -1.01
CA PHE A 62 22.51 -13.07 0.44
C PHE A 62 23.96 -13.09 0.93
N VAL A 63 24.21 -12.48 2.09
CA VAL A 63 25.48 -12.55 2.80
C VAL A 63 25.29 -13.29 4.13
N SER A 64 26.37 -13.80 4.71
CA SER A 64 26.32 -14.36 6.05
C SER A 64 26.01 -13.29 7.09
N LEU A 65 25.55 -13.72 8.26
CA LEU A 65 25.29 -12.82 9.39
C LEU A 65 26.58 -12.05 9.77
N ASP A 66 27.70 -12.75 9.94
CA ASP A 66 28.99 -12.14 10.31
C ASP A 66 29.44 -11.08 9.31
N GLU A 67 29.28 -11.34 8.00
CA GLU A 67 29.62 -10.38 6.97
C GLU A 67 28.68 -9.16 7.02
N GLY A 68 27.38 -9.39 7.20
CA GLY A 68 26.38 -8.32 7.34
C GLY A 68 26.64 -7.41 8.54
N GLU A 69 26.98 -7.97 9.69
CA GLU A 69 27.32 -7.22 10.90
C GLU A 69 28.57 -6.36 10.71
N ARG A 70 29.64 -6.96 10.15
CA ARG A 70 30.88 -6.23 9.85
C ARG A 70 30.62 -5.06 8.91
N ARG A 71 29.94 -5.31 7.78
CA ARG A 71 29.59 -4.26 6.79
C ARG A 71 28.78 -3.13 7.41
N THR A 72 27.86 -3.46 8.32
CA THR A 72 27.02 -2.48 9.00
C THR A 72 27.84 -1.63 9.96
N ARG A 73 28.74 -2.24 10.74
CA ARG A 73 29.65 -1.54 11.64
C ARG A 73 30.57 -0.59 10.89
N ASP A 74 31.19 -1.06 9.80
CA ASP A 74 32.07 -0.25 8.96
C ASP A 74 31.34 0.96 8.38
N MET A 75 30.10 0.77 7.93
CA MET A 75 29.26 1.84 7.40
C MET A 75 28.88 2.88 8.48
N ILE A 76 28.63 2.45 9.71
CA ILE A 76 28.35 3.35 10.84
C ILE A 76 29.60 4.15 11.21
N GLU A 77 30.76 3.51 11.37
CA GLU A 77 32.00 4.19 11.74
C GLU A 77 32.43 5.20 10.67
N ARG A 78 32.30 4.84 9.38
CA ARG A 78 32.51 5.79 8.27
C ARG A 78 31.60 7.02 8.41
N LYS A 79 30.30 6.82 8.68
CA LYS A 79 29.33 7.92 8.82
C LYS A 79 29.59 8.79 10.06
N LYS A 80 30.13 8.23 11.14
CA LYS A 80 30.54 8.99 12.33
C LYS A 80 31.73 9.88 12.01
N ALA A 81 32.76 9.32 11.38
CA ALA A 81 33.94 10.05 10.96
C ALA A 81 33.59 11.22 10.00
N GLU A 82 32.70 10.98 9.03
CA GLU A 82 32.19 12.03 8.12
C GLU A 82 31.45 13.16 8.85
N ARG A 83 30.86 12.87 10.01
CA ARG A 83 30.08 13.83 10.82
C ARG A 83 30.86 14.38 12.02
N GLY A 84 32.12 13.99 12.19
CA GLY A 84 32.96 14.40 13.32
C GLY A 84 32.49 13.91 14.69
N LEU A 85 31.81 12.75 14.73
CA LEU A 85 31.33 12.08 15.95
C LEU A 85 32.29 10.99 16.41
#